data_AF-A0A800DM36-F1
#
_entry.id   AF-A0A800DM36-F1
#
_cell.length_a   1.000
_cell.length_b   1.000
_cell.length_c   1.000
_cell.angle_alpha   90.00
_cell.angle_beta   90.00
_cell.angle_gamma   90.00
#
_symmetry.space_group_name_H-M   'P 1'
#
loop_
_entity.id
_entity.type
_entity.pdbx_description
1 polymer ?
#
loop_
_entity_poly.entity_id
_entity_poly.type
_entity_poly.pdbx_seq_one_letter_code
_entity_poly.pdbx_strand_id
1 'polypeptide(L)'
;MKYLLFMLLCALFLGSSICFAIEEFIFYYDFNAEITGKPPKEPWKPTAAGKIEVDKFPSADNKSVKITDTGGGGGMTLILDKPIVDKTISLEYNFLRKESSGGNLEIFYVLNQKCANDWAGVCIAMTTGENGVIQYNDGGAWVDKEKIVNNVWHTVKNVMYLGEKNMTSTTMRN
;
A
#
# COMPACT_ATOMS: atom_id res chain seq x y z
N MET A 1 27.72 -25.48 -42.64
CA MET A 1 27.35 -26.19 -41.39
C MET A 1 27.89 -25.53 -40.12
N LYS A 2 29.15 -25.03 -40.07
CA LYS A 2 29.72 -24.41 -38.84
C LYS A 2 28.90 -23.23 -38.26
N TYR A 3 28.34 -22.36 -39.11
CA TYR A 3 27.58 -21.19 -38.66
C TYR A 3 26.14 -21.52 -38.24
N LEU A 4 25.59 -22.66 -38.66
CA LEU A 4 24.23 -23.07 -38.34
C LEU A 4 24.12 -23.48 -36.86
N LEU A 5 25.14 -24.18 -36.36
CA LEU A 5 25.22 -24.58 -34.95
C LEU A 5 25.41 -23.36 -34.03
N PHE A 6 26.20 -22.37 -34.47
CA PHE A 6 26.40 -21.13 -33.72
C PHE A 6 25.12 -20.28 -33.65
N MET A 7 24.39 -20.15 -34.76
CA MET A 7 23.10 -19.43 -34.76
C MET A 7 22.02 -20.16 -33.94
N LEU A 8 21.99 -21.50 -33.95
CA LEU A 8 21.09 -22.27 -33.09
C LEU A 8 21.40 -22.08 -31.60
N LEU A 9 22.68 -22.05 -31.23
CA LEU A 9 23.12 -21.77 -29.85
C LEU A 9 22.73 -20.35 -29.43
N CYS A 10 22.95 -19.33 -30.27
CA CYS A 10 22.51 -17.96 -29.99
C CYS A 10 20.98 -17.87 -29.82
N ALA A 11 20.20 -18.58 -30.64
CA ALA A 11 18.74 -18.61 -30.51
C ALA A 11 18.27 -19.30 -29.21
N LEU A 12 18.95 -20.35 -28.76
CA LEU A 12 18.66 -21.03 -27.49
C LEU A 12 19.00 -20.16 -26.27
N PHE A 13 20.12 -19.42 -26.30
CA PHE A 13 20.47 -18.47 -25.24
C PHE A 13 19.55 -17.26 -25.22
N LEU A 14 19.18 -16.70 -26.38
CA LEU A 14 18.21 -15.61 -26.49
C LEU A 14 16.79 -16.02 -26.09
N GLY A 15 16.42 -17.30 -26.24
CA GLY A 15 15.12 -17.82 -25.78
C GLY A 15 15.04 -17.96 -24.25
N SER A 16 16.14 -18.35 -23.59
CA SER A 16 16.18 -18.51 -22.12
C SER A 16 16.19 -17.19 -21.34
N SER A 17 16.68 -16.09 -21.95
CA SER A 17 16.69 -14.76 -21.33
C SER A 17 15.33 -14.05 -21.39
N ILE A 18 14.33 -14.64 -22.06
CA ILE A 18 12.93 -14.20 -22.02
C ILE A 18 12.12 -14.96 -20.95
N CYS A 19 12.77 -15.64 -19.99
CA CYS A 19 12.15 -15.96 -18.72
C CYS A 19 11.88 -14.65 -17.98
N PHE A 20 10.78 -14.00 -18.38
CA PHE A 20 10.21 -12.86 -17.70
C PHE A 20 10.06 -13.24 -16.22
N ALA A 21 10.74 -12.52 -15.34
CA ALA A 21 10.25 -12.32 -14.00
C ALA A 21 8.93 -11.54 -14.15
N ILE A 22 7.85 -12.26 -14.45
CA ILE A 22 6.51 -11.70 -14.39
C ILE A 22 6.27 -11.55 -12.89
N GLU A 23 6.48 -10.34 -12.39
CA GLU A 23 5.96 -9.98 -11.08
C GLU A 23 4.46 -10.27 -11.10
N GLU A 24 4.03 -11.16 -10.22
CA GLU A 24 2.62 -11.52 -10.10
C GLU A 24 1.85 -10.30 -9.63
N PHE A 25 1.16 -9.65 -10.55
CA PHE A 25 0.33 -8.49 -10.27
C PHE A 25 -1.01 -8.95 -9.70
N ILE A 26 -1.32 -8.50 -8.48
CA ILE A 26 -2.53 -8.91 -7.76
C ILE A 26 -3.72 -8.06 -8.20
N PHE A 27 -3.63 -6.73 -8.04
CA PHE A 27 -4.68 -5.81 -8.46
C PHE A 27 -4.18 -4.36 -8.53
N TYR A 28 -4.92 -3.54 -9.28
CA TYR A 28 -4.84 -2.07 -9.27
C TYR A 28 -6.26 -1.54 -9.10
N TYR A 29 -6.38 -0.44 -8.38
CA TYR A 29 -7.65 0.22 -8.17
C TYR A 29 -7.45 1.73 -8.15
N ASP A 30 -8.17 2.42 -9.03
CA ASP A 30 -8.37 3.85 -8.97
C ASP A 30 -9.85 4.18 -8.70
N PHE A 31 -10.10 5.40 -8.22
CA PHE A 31 -11.45 5.83 -7.84
C PHE A 31 -12.16 6.64 -8.94
N ASN A 32 -11.62 6.71 -10.15
CA ASN A 32 -12.11 7.66 -11.17
C ASN A 32 -13.47 7.24 -11.73
N ALA A 33 -13.72 5.94 -11.84
CA ALA A 33 -15.00 5.38 -12.25
C ALA A 33 -16.07 5.41 -11.13
N GLU A 34 -15.71 5.78 -9.91
CA GLU A 34 -16.62 5.73 -8.76
C GLU A 34 -17.58 6.93 -8.67
N ILE A 35 -18.68 6.71 -7.95
CA ILE A 35 -19.70 7.73 -7.71
C ILE A 35 -19.26 8.62 -6.54
N THR A 36 -19.08 9.92 -6.81
CA THR A 36 -18.74 10.92 -5.80
C THR A 36 -19.79 10.98 -4.68
N GLY A 37 -19.33 11.16 -3.43
CA GLY A 37 -20.17 11.25 -2.24
C GLY A 37 -20.72 9.91 -1.74
N LYS A 38 -20.26 8.80 -2.34
CA LYS A 38 -20.56 7.44 -1.89
C LYS A 38 -19.27 6.75 -1.46
N PRO A 39 -19.32 5.77 -0.53
CA PRO A 39 -18.20 4.87 -0.33
C PRO A 39 -17.83 4.19 -1.64
N PRO A 40 -16.54 3.87 -1.87
CA PRO A 40 -16.15 3.08 -3.03
C PRO A 40 -16.79 1.69 -2.96
N LYS A 41 -16.97 1.07 -4.13
CA LYS A 41 -17.59 -0.25 -4.23
C LYS A 41 -16.59 -1.34 -3.85
N GLU A 42 -17.06 -2.59 -3.95
CA GLU A 42 -16.22 -3.78 -3.87
C GLU A 42 -14.96 -3.61 -4.73
N PRO A 43 -13.79 -4.08 -4.26
CA PRO A 43 -13.59 -4.96 -3.09
C PRO A 43 -13.42 -4.22 -1.74
N TRP A 44 -13.64 -2.90 -1.70
CA TRP A 44 -13.41 -2.10 -0.50
C TRP A 44 -14.58 -2.18 0.48
N LYS A 45 -14.26 -2.44 1.75
CA LYS A 45 -15.23 -2.46 2.85
C LYS A 45 -14.94 -1.30 3.80
N PRO A 46 -15.74 -0.22 3.79
CA PRO A 46 -15.58 0.88 4.73
C PRO A 46 -15.90 0.41 6.16
N THR A 47 -15.20 0.93 7.16
CA THR A 47 -15.56 0.71 8.56
C THR A 47 -16.82 1.52 8.92
N ALA A 48 -17.50 1.11 9.98
CA ALA A 48 -18.68 1.81 10.48
C ALA A 48 -18.35 3.13 11.21
N ALA A 49 -17.09 3.34 11.59
CA ALA A 49 -16.64 4.54 12.29
C ALA A 49 -16.23 5.62 11.29
N GLY A 50 -16.63 6.86 11.56
CA GLY A 50 -16.32 7.99 10.69
C GLY A 50 -17.14 8.01 9.39
N LYS A 51 -16.62 8.73 8.40
CA LYS A 51 -17.23 8.90 7.08
C LYS A 51 -16.22 8.60 5.99
N ILE A 52 -16.63 7.79 5.02
CA ILE A 52 -15.79 7.37 3.89
C ILE A 52 -16.56 7.64 2.62
N GLU A 53 -15.98 8.47 1.75
CA GLU A 53 -16.61 8.85 0.49
C GLU A 53 -15.58 9.13 -0.60
N VAL A 54 -15.94 8.78 -1.83
CA VAL A 54 -15.19 9.18 -3.01
C VAL A 54 -15.40 10.68 -3.22
N ASP A 55 -14.30 11.41 -3.37
CA ASP A 55 -14.27 12.86 -3.53
C ASP A 55 -13.65 13.24 -4.89
N LYS A 56 -14.09 14.37 -5.45
CA LYS A 56 -13.56 14.95 -6.70
C LYS A 56 -12.29 15.74 -6.42
N PHE A 57 -11.33 15.06 -5.82
CA PHE A 57 -10.07 15.65 -5.39
C PHE A 57 -8.91 14.70 -5.74
N PRO A 58 -7.83 15.19 -6.38
CA PRO A 58 -7.54 16.60 -6.70
C PRO A 58 -8.38 17.21 -7.84
N SER A 59 -9.10 16.42 -8.64
CA SER A 59 -9.96 16.94 -9.69
C SER A 59 -11.20 16.07 -9.93
N ALA A 60 -12.08 16.47 -10.86
CA ALA A 60 -13.28 15.69 -11.21
C ALA A 60 -12.93 14.36 -11.90
N ASP A 61 -11.81 14.31 -12.63
CA ASP A 61 -11.35 13.15 -13.40
C ASP A 61 -10.20 12.39 -12.71
N ASN A 62 -9.68 12.93 -11.61
CA ASN A 62 -8.72 12.28 -10.72
C ASN A 62 -9.28 12.32 -9.30
N LYS A 63 -10.09 11.30 -8.98
CA LYS A 63 -10.82 11.19 -7.72
C LYS A 63 -9.99 10.42 -6.69
N SER A 64 -10.28 10.67 -5.43
CA SER A 64 -9.70 9.96 -4.29
C SER A 64 -10.78 9.55 -3.31
N VAL A 65 -10.43 8.73 -2.32
CA VAL A 65 -11.30 8.50 -1.18
C VAL A 65 -10.89 9.41 -0.05
N LYS A 66 -11.87 10.17 0.46
CA LYS A 66 -11.75 10.94 1.68
C LYS A 66 -12.23 10.10 2.85
N ILE A 67 -11.35 9.95 3.83
CA ILE A 67 -11.66 9.33 5.12
C ILE A 67 -11.71 10.44 6.16
N THR A 68 -12.84 10.58 6.83
CA THR A 68 -13.01 11.48 7.97
C THR A 68 -13.21 10.61 9.20
N ASP A 69 -12.17 10.47 10.02
CA ASP A 69 -12.29 9.76 11.28
C ASP A 69 -12.98 10.63 12.32
N THR A 70 -13.99 10.08 12.99
CA THR A 70 -14.73 10.75 14.07
C THR A 70 -14.77 9.86 15.33
N GLY A 71 -13.88 8.87 15.43
CA GLY A 71 -13.82 7.90 16.51
C GLY A 71 -12.45 7.19 16.58
N GLY A 72 -12.43 5.94 17.02
CA GLY A 72 -11.21 5.13 17.17
C GLY A 72 -11.10 4.02 16.11
N GLY A 73 -11.32 4.32 14.83
CA GLY A 73 -11.24 3.27 13.80
C GLY A 73 -11.83 3.60 12.42
N GLY A 74 -11.80 4.86 11.99
CA GLY A 74 -12.19 5.22 10.62
C GLY A 74 -11.20 4.66 9.61
N GLY A 75 -11.67 3.87 8.64
CA GLY A 75 -10.77 3.23 7.68
C GLY A 75 -11.45 2.33 6.66
N MET A 76 -10.65 1.74 5.79
CA MET A 76 -11.14 0.86 4.72
C MET A 76 -10.38 -0.45 4.78
N THR A 77 -11.09 -1.55 4.58
CA THR A 77 -10.46 -2.87 4.50
C THR A 77 -10.57 -3.41 3.08
N LEU A 78 -9.45 -3.95 2.59
CA LEU A 78 -9.41 -4.84 1.44
C LEU A 78 -9.16 -6.25 1.96
N ILE A 79 -10.04 -7.19 1.59
CA ILE A 79 -9.89 -8.59 1.96
C ILE A 79 -9.53 -9.39 0.72
N LEU A 80 -8.40 -10.10 0.78
CA LEU A 80 -8.01 -11.03 -0.27
C LEU A 80 -8.72 -12.37 -0.08
N ASP A 81 -9.05 -13.03 -1.18
CA ASP A 81 -9.74 -14.33 -1.18
C ASP A 81 -8.90 -15.45 -0.54
N LYS A 82 -7.57 -15.32 -0.60
CA LYS A 82 -6.61 -16.25 -0.01
C LYS A 82 -5.45 -15.48 0.62
N PRO A 83 -4.87 -15.99 1.73
CA PRO A 83 -3.68 -15.40 2.31
C PRO A 83 -2.50 -15.50 1.33
N ILE A 84 -1.68 -14.47 1.28
CA ILE A 84 -0.38 -14.48 0.62
C ILE A 84 0.62 -15.00 1.64
N VAL A 85 1.35 -16.05 1.29
CA VAL A 85 2.32 -16.71 2.18
C VAL A 85 3.63 -16.93 1.42
N ASP A 86 4.74 -16.68 2.12
CA ASP A 86 6.14 -16.81 1.69
C ASP A 86 6.44 -16.06 0.38
N LYS A 87 5.89 -14.85 0.25
CA LYS A 87 6.16 -13.95 -0.88
C LYS A 87 6.58 -12.57 -0.41
N THR A 88 7.51 -11.97 -1.14
CA THR A 88 7.72 -10.52 -1.10
C THR A 88 6.67 -9.86 -1.97
N ILE A 89 5.91 -8.94 -1.40
CA ILE A 89 4.94 -8.13 -2.12
C ILE A 89 5.27 -6.65 -1.96
N SER A 90 4.80 -5.85 -2.91
CA SER A 90 4.74 -4.41 -2.75
C SER A 90 3.31 -3.91 -2.78
N LEU A 91 3.03 -2.92 -1.94
CA LEU A 91 1.83 -2.10 -2.00
C LEU A 91 2.23 -0.67 -2.28
N GLU A 92 1.61 -0.08 -3.30
CA GLU A 92 1.82 1.32 -3.68
C GLU A 92 0.49 2.06 -3.60
N TYR A 93 0.49 3.23 -2.97
CA TYR A 93 -0.69 4.09 -2.88
C TYR A 93 -0.31 5.57 -2.78
N ASN A 94 -1.24 6.44 -3.16
CA ASN A 94 -1.13 7.87 -2.94
C ASN A 94 -1.91 8.26 -1.69
N PHE A 95 -1.29 9.06 -0.83
CA PHE A 95 -1.85 9.48 0.44
C PHE A 95 -1.69 10.99 0.62
N LEU A 96 -2.73 11.63 1.15
CA LEU A 96 -2.69 13.03 1.55
C LEU A 96 -3.29 13.18 2.93
N ARG A 97 -2.52 13.78 3.83
CA ARG A 97 -3.01 14.27 5.12
C ARG A 97 -3.39 15.74 4.96
N LYS A 98 -4.65 16.09 5.22
CA LYS A 98 -5.01 17.47 5.56
C LYS A 98 -4.51 17.76 6.98
N GLU A 99 -4.17 19.01 7.29
CA GLU A 99 -3.73 19.36 8.65
C GLU A 99 -4.63 18.72 9.72
N SER A 100 -3.99 18.08 10.70
CA SER A 100 -4.65 17.32 11.77
C SER A 100 -4.17 17.84 13.11
N SER A 101 -5.10 18.03 14.05
CA SER A 101 -4.83 18.32 15.47
C SER A 101 -4.85 17.05 16.34
N GLY A 102 -4.93 15.87 15.72
CA GLY A 102 -5.10 14.57 16.40
C GLY A 102 -3.81 13.82 16.73
N GLY A 103 -3.97 12.65 17.35
CA GLY A 103 -2.89 11.71 17.66
C GLY A 103 -2.36 10.97 16.43
N ASN A 104 -1.59 9.91 16.64
CA ASN A 104 -1.04 9.10 15.55
C ASN A 104 -2.15 8.62 14.61
N LEU A 105 -1.84 8.59 13.31
CA LEU A 105 -2.78 8.19 12.26
C LEU A 105 -2.25 6.94 11.60
N GLU A 106 -2.96 5.83 11.69
CA GLU A 106 -2.55 4.62 10.98
C GLU A 106 -3.08 4.64 9.54
N ILE A 107 -2.14 4.56 8.60
CA ILE A 107 -2.43 4.69 7.17
C ILE A 107 -2.69 3.33 6.55
N PHE A 108 -2.03 2.29 7.07
CA PHE A 108 -2.07 0.96 6.49
C PHE A 108 -1.79 -0.12 7.54
N TYR A 109 -2.54 -1.20 7.45
CA TYR A 109 -2.33 -2.43 8.22
C TYR A 109 -2.42 -3.65 7.31
N VAL A 110 -1.51 -4.60 7.50
CA VAL A 110 -1.69 -6.00 7.10
C VAL A 110 -2.06 -6.79 8.34
N LEU A 111 -3.31 -7.24 8.40
CA LEU A 111 -3.83 -8.01 9.52
C LEU A 111 -3.83 -9.50 9.19
N ASN A 112 -3.34 -10.33 10.12
CA ASN A 112 -3.67 -11.74 10.11
C ASN A 112 -5.12 -11.92 10.60
N GLN A 113 -6.01 -12.43 9.73
CA GLN A 113 -7.42 -12.64 10.10
C GLN A 113 -7.62 -13.55 11.32
N LYS A 114 -6.65 -14.42 11.65
CA LYS A 114 -6.72 -15.32 12.79
C LYS A 114 -6.20 -14.71 14.10
N CYS A 115 -5.37 -13.66 14.02
CA CYS A 115 -4.81 -12.98 15.18
C CYS A 115 -4.66 -11.49 14.88
N ALA A 116 -5.65 -10.69 15.29
CA ALA A 116 -5.68 -9.25 15.02
C ALA A 116 -4.51 -8.47 15.65
N ASN A 117 -3.80 -9.05 16.62
CA ASN A 117 -2.62 -8.46 17.27
C ASN A 117 -1.30 -8.82 16.56
N ASP A 118 -1.34 -9.68 15.55
CA ASP A 118 -0.20 -10.03 14.71
C ASP A 118 -0.34 -9.29 13.37
N TRP A 119 0.23 -8.09 13.33
CA TRP A 119 0.10 -7.18 12.20
C TRP A 119 1.40 -6.42 11.95
N ALA A 120 1.64 -6.10 10.67
CA ALA A 120 2.58 -5.05 10.28
C ALA A 120 1.79 -3.88 9.72
N GLY A 121 2.26 -2.67 9.97
CA GLY A 121 1.54 -1.48 9.56
C GLY A 121 2.43 -0.29 9.42
N VAL A 122 1.88 0.72 8.76
CA VAL A 122 2.48 2.03 8.56
C VAL A 122 1.56 3.04 9.22
N CYS A 123 2.14 3.87 10.08
CA CYS A 123 1.45 4.98 10.70
C CYS A 123 2.16 6.30 10.42
N ILE A 124 1.47 7.38 10.69
CA ILE A 124 2.06 8.69 10.85
C ILE A 124 2.10 8.97 12.34
N ALA A 125 3.31 8.95 12.89
CA ALA A 125 3.53 9.39 14.24
C ALA A 125 3.43 10.92 14.30
N MET A 126 2.35 11.41 14.88
CA MET A 126 2.15 12.84 15.13
C MET A 126 2.92 13.31 16.37
N THR A 127 3.35 12.37 17.22
CA THR A 127 4.07 12.64 18.47
C THR A 127 5.53 13.02 18.29
N THR A 128 6.09 12.93 17.07
CA THR A 128 7.52 13.13 16.81
C THR A 128 7.88 14.54 16.31
N GLY A 129 6.92 15.47 16.20
CA GLY A 129 7.17 16.90 15.92
C GLY A 129 6.03 17.64 15.22
N GLU A 130 6.22 18.94 14.92
CA GLU A 130 5.23 19.82 14.25
C GLU A 130 4.73 19.31 12.90
N ASN A 131 5.42 18.32 12.33
CA ASN A 131 4.96 17.55 11.19
C ASN A 131 5.18 16.07 11.49
N GLY A 132 4.10 15.29 11.49
CA GLY A 132 4.20 13.86 11.76
C GLY A 132 5.14 13.12 10.81
N VAL A 133 5.71 12.01 11.29
CA VAL A 133 6.69 11.18 10.58
C VAL A 133 6.03 9.86 10.16
N ILE A 134 6.26 9.42 8.93
CA ILE A 134 5.94 8.04 8.52
C ILE A 134 6.80 7.10 9.36
N GLN A 135 6.13 6.24 10.10
CA GLN A 135 6.73 5.13 10.84
C GLN A 135 6.17 3.80 10.33
N TYR A 136 6.98 2.76 10.40
CA TYR A 136 6.51 1.38 10.24
C TYR A 136 6.92 0.57 11.47
N ASN A 137 6.13 -0.44 11.78
CA ASN A 137 6.45 -1.40 12.83
C ASN A 137 7.22 -2.57 12.22
N ASP A 138 8.38 -2.89 12.78
CA ASP A 138 9.23 -3.97 12.30
C ASP A 138 9.06 -5.34 13.00
N GLY A 139 8.01 -5.45 13.82
CA GLY A 139 7.76 -6.60 14.69
C GLY A 139 8.39 -6.48 16.08
N GLY A 140 9.27 -5.50 16.31
CA GLY A 140 9.88 -5.22 17.62
C GLY A 140 9.82 -3.75 18.04
N ALA A 141 9.87 -2.82 17.09
CA ALA A 141 9.85 -1.39 17.33
C ALA A 141 9.19 -0.60 16.19
N TRP A 142 8.81 0.63 16.51
CA TRP A 142 8.45 1.63 15.51
C TRP A 142 9.71 2.33 15.01
N VAL A 143 9.84 2.43 13.69
CA VAL A 143 11.02 3.03 13.05
C VAL A 143 10.60 4.25 12.22
N ASP A 144 11.12 5.42 12.59
CA ASP A 144 10.98 6.66 11.84
C ASP A 144 11.65 6.58 10.46
N LYS A 145 10.97 7.10 9.44
CA LYS A 145 11.52 7.24 8.09
C LYS A 145 11.54 8.67 7.61
N GLU A 146 10.39 9.19 7.19
CA GLU A 146 10.31 10.48 6.53
C GLU A 146 9.22 11.35 7.14
N LYS A 147 9.50 12.65 7.27
CA LYS A 147 8.48 13.64 7.66
C LYS A 147 7.49 13.79 6.52
N ILE A 148 6.20 13.83 6.85
CA ILE A 148 5.20 14.19 5.85
C ILE A 148 4.97 15.69 5.81
N VAL A 149 4.56 16.16 4.63
CA VAL A 149 4.09 17.53 4.43
C VAL A 149 2.57 17.51 4.36
N ASN A 150 1.92 18.30 5.20
CA ASN A 150 0.47 18.49 5.16
C ASN A 150 0.04 19.06 3.81
N ASN A 151 -1.17 18.71 3.38
CA ASN A 151 -1.82 19.21 2.16
C ASN A 151 -1.05 18.89 0.87
N VAL A 152 -0.12 17.94 0.91
CA VAL A 152 0.63 17.43 -0.24
C VAL A 152 0.32 15.95 -0.42
N TRP A 153 0.20 15.52 -1.68
CA TRP A 153 0.09 14.12 -2.03
C TRP A 153 1.46 13.47 -1.98
N HIS A 154 1.58 12.37 -1.24
CA HIS A 154 2.76 11.54 -1.15
C HIS A 154 2.48 10.20 -1.81
N THR A 155 3.42 9.69 -2.59
CA THR A 155 3.38 8.32 -3.09
C THR A 155 4.15 7.43 -2.13
N VAL A 156 3.48 6.44 -1.57
CA VAL A 156 4.06 5.51 -0.60
C VAL A 156 4.20 4.14 -1.25
N LYS A 157 5.40 3.57 -1.21
CA LYS A 157 5.67 2.18 -1.59
C LYS A 157 6.13 1.40 -0.36
N ASN A 158 5.31 0.44 0.05
CA ASN A 158 5.66 -0.53 1.07
C ASN A 158 6.10 -1.82 0.41
N VAL A 159 7.27 -2.34 0.81
CA VAL A 159 7.74 -3.65 0.38
C VAL A 159 7.78 -4.52 1.63
N MET A 160 7.22 -5.72 1.54
CA MET A 160 7.04 -6.57 2.71
C MET A 160 7.17 -8.04 2.31
N TYR A 161 7.90 -8.79 3.11
CA TYR A 161 7.91 -10.25 3.03
C TYR A 161 6.79 -10.79 3.92
N LEU A 162 5.81 -11.48 3.34
CA LEU A 162 4.69 -12.09 4.03
C LEU A 162 4.99 -13.58 4.30
N GLY A 163 5.90 -13.87 5.24
CA GLY A 163 6.19 -15.24 5.65
C GLY A 163 5.24 -15.78 6.71
N GLU A 164 5.30 -17.09 6.99
CA GLU A 164 4.57 -17.69 8.12
C GLU A 164 4.99 -17.14 9.50
N LYS A 165 6.14 -16.46 9.59
CA LYS A 165 6.62 -15.70 10.76
C LYS A 165 7.50 -14.50 10.33
N ASN A 166 7.10 -13.29 10.74
CA ASN A 166 7.84 -12.01 10.74
C ASN A 166 7.99 -11.27 9.39
N MET A 167 7.53 -10.02 9.35
CA MET A 167 7.67 -9.07 8.23
C MET A 167 8.78 -8.05 8.50
N THR A 168 9.66 -7.73 7.52
CA THR A 168 10.21 -6.36 7.33
C THR A 168 11.14 -6.16 6.13
N SER A 169 10.81 -5.18 5.26
CA SER A 169 11.72 -4.09 4.81
C SER A 169 11.04 -3.13 3.81
N THR A 170 10.71 -1.89 4.22
CA THR A 170 10.16 -0.84 3.31
C THR A 170 11.27 0.01 2.67
N THR A 171 11.17 0.30 1.36
CA THR A 171 12.03 1.26 0.62
C THR A 171 11.17 2.26 -0.14
N MET A 172 11.41 3.57 0.02
CA MET A 172 10.75 4.64 -0.75
C MET A 172 11.68 5.25 -1.81
N ARG A 173 11.12 5.81 -2.89
CA ARG A 173 11.85 6.61 -3.90
C ARG A 173 11.11 7.94 -4.11
N ASN A 174 11.88 9.02 -4.24
CA ASN A 174 11.40 10.38 -4.56
C ASN A 174 11.09 10.54 -6.05
#